data_AF-A9KWQ7-F1
#
_entry.id   AF-A9KWQ7-F1
#
_cell.length_a   1.000
_cell.length_b   1.000
_cell.length_c   1.000
_cell.angle_alpha   90.00
_cell.angle_beta   90.00
_cell.angle_gamma   90.00
#
_symmetry.space_group_name_H-M   'P 1'
#
loop_
_entity.id
_entity.type
_entity.pdbx_description
1 polymer ?
#
loop_
_entity_poly.entity_id
_entity_poly.type
_entity_poly.pdbx_seq_one_letter_code
_entity_poly.pdbx_strand_id
1 'polypeptide(L)'
;MKAVHRLTEGKVVAIDGKTLRGTYNHDDRYSTIHMVSAYASANQLVLGQLKTDSKSNEITAIPALIQMLALRGALVTVDAMACQTKIAKAIISQGGDYWLSRAIKANGESHQDGVRVV
;
A
#
# COMPACT_ATOMS: atom_id res chain seq x y z
N MET A 1 17.67 -16.51 -2.87
CA MET A 1 17.50 -15.14 -2.32
C MET A 1 17.70 -15.20 -0.82
N LYS A 2 18.64 -14.42 -0.27
CA LYS A 2 18.79 -14.26 1.18
C LYS A 2 17.70 -13.29 1.67
N ALA A 3 16.95 -13.69 2.69
CA ALA A 3 15.94 -12.82 3.28
C ALA A 3 16.63 -11.60 3.91
N VAL A 4 16.17 -10.41 3.54
CA VAL A 4 16.68 -9.14 4.12
C VAL A 4 16.25 -8.99 5.59
N HIS A 5 15.22 -9.73 6.01
CA HIS A 5 14.77 -9.81 7.40
C HIS A 5 14.12 -11.16 7.70
N ARG A 6 14.23 -11.64 8.95
CA ARG A 6 13.45 -12.78 9.46
C ARG A 6 12.04 -12.27 9.79
N LEU A 7 11.02 -13.09 9.49
CA LEU A 7 9.58 -12.80 9.62
C LEU A 7 9.28 -11.74 10.70
N THR A 8 8.62 -10.66 10.27
CA THR A 8 8.17 -9.60 11.15
C THR A 8 7.10 -10.18 12.07
N GLU A 9 7.39 -10.47 13.34
CA GLU A 9 6.42 -10.93 14.33
C GLU A 9 5.37 -9.83 14.63
N GLY A 10 4.45 -9.54 13.70
CA GLY A 10 3.48 -8.45 13.81
C GLY A 10 4.06 -7.05 13.53
N LYS A 11 5.22 -6.94 12.87
CA LYS A 11 5.80 -5.62 12.53
C LYS A 11 5.09 -5.00 11.32
N VAL A 12 5.02 -3.68 11.32
CA VAL A 12 4.20 -2.91 10.36
C VAL A 12 4.92 -2.67 9.04
N VAL A 13 4.25 -2.99 7.94
CA VAL A 13 4.60 -2.58 6.57
C VAL A 13 3.57 -1.56 6.09
N ALA A 14 4.02 -0.33 5.87
CA ALA A 14 3.16 0.75 5.37
C ALA A 14 3.26 0.85 3.84
N ILE A 15 2.12 0.88 3.16
CA ILE A 15 2.04 1.10 1.72
C ILE A 15 1.41 2.48 1.47
N ASP A 16 2.18 3.33 0.81
CA ASP A 16 1.83 4.74 0.61
C ASP A 16 2.20 5.24 -0.79
N GLY A 17 1.33 6.10 -1.33
CA GLY A 17 1.50 6.78 -2.61
C GLY A 17 2.08 8.17 -2.43
N LYS A 18 3.14 8.51 -3.19
CA LYS A 18 3.77 9.83 -3.19
C LYS A 18 3.90 10.37 -4.61
N THR A 19 3.56 11.63 -4.77
CA THR A 19 3.89 12.40 -5.99
C THR A 19 5.29 12.97 -5.85
N LEU A 20 6.16 12.70 -6.82
CA LEU A 20 7.52 13.24 -6.81
C LEU A 20 7.52 14.75 -7.05
N ARG A 21 8.31 15.47 -6.25
CA ARG A 21 8.52 16.91 -6.46
C ARG A 21 9.36 17.14 -7.71
N GLY A 22 9.01 18.16 -8.48
CA GLY A 22 9.77 18.59 -9.67
C GLY A 22 9.50 17.78 -10.94
N THR A 23 8.57 16.81 -10.92
CA THR A 23 8.21 16.02 -12.11
C THR A 23 7.00 16.58 -12.85
N TYR A 24 6.48 17.74 -12.44
CA TYR A 24 5.35 18.38 -13.10
C TYR A 24 5.82 19.09 -14.37
N ASN A 25 5.27 18.71 -15.51
CA ASN A 25 5.41 19.43 -16.77
C ASN A 25 4.19 20.36 -16.97
N HIS A 26 4.45 21.63 -17.26
CA HIS A 26 3.39 22.61 -17.53
C HIS A 26 2.62 22.33 -18.82
N ASP A 27 3.28 21.72 -19.82
CA ASP A 27 2.67 21.39 -21.11
C ASP A 27 1.82 20.12 -21.08
N ASP A 28 2.01 19.28 -20.05
CA ASP A 28 1.25 18.05 -19.83
C ASP A 28 0.86 17.93 -18.36
N ARG A 29 -0.40 18.25 -18.05
CA ARG A 29 -0.95 18.22 -16.69
C ARG A 29 -0.98 16.82 -16.05
N TYR A 30 -0.80 15.74 -16.82
CA TYR A 30 -0.77 14.35 -16.34
C TYR A 30 0.65 13.77 -16.23
N SER A 31 1.67 14.59 -16.46
CA SER A 31 3.08 14.17 -16.43
C SER A 31 3.65 13.88 -15.04
N THR A 32 2.89 14.14 -13.97
CA THR A 32 3.37 13.93 -12.60
C THR A 32 3.69 12.47 -12.35
N ILE A 33 4.89 12.20 -11.84
CA ILE A 33 5.29 10.86 -11.48
C ILE A 33 4.74 10.55 -10.09
N HIS A 34 3.79 9.64 -10.05
CA HIS A 34 3.27 9.04 -8.83
C HIS A 34 3.99 7.71 -8.57
N MET A 35 4.39 7.50 -7.33
CA MET A 35 5.08 6.30 -6.89
C MET A 35 4.38 5.71 -5.68
N VAL A 36 4.19 4.40 -5.68
CA VAL A 36 3.74 3.64 -4.50
C VAL A 36 4.96 2.97 -3.89
N SER A 37 5.11 3.06 -2.57
CA SER A 37 6.22 2.49 -1.82
C SER A 37 5.70 1.61 -0.68
N ALA A 38 6.41 0.50 -0.42
CA ALA A 38 6.19 -0.36 0.73
C ALA A 38 7.35 -0.20 1.71
N TYR A 39 7.07 0.31 2.90
CA TYR A 39 8.05 0.66 3.91
C TYR A 39 7.90 -0.24 5.14
N ALA A 40 8.96 -0.98 5.46
CA ALA A 40 9.05 -1.79 6.68
C ALA A 40 9.53 -0.92 7.84
N SER A 41 8.60 -0.54 8.71
CA SER A 41 8.84 0.43 9.79
C SER A 41 9.97 -0.01 10.72
N ALA A 42 9.96 -1.28 11.14
CA ALA A 42 10.97 -1.81 12.05
C ALA A 42 12.37 -1.96 11.44
N ASN A 43 12.46 -2.01 10.11
CA ASN A 43 13.73 -2.15 9.38
C ASN A 43 14.22 -0.80 8.85
N GLN A 44 13.40 0.25 8.97
CA GLN A 44 13.63 1.56 8.38
C GLN A 44 14.00 1.48 6.89
N LEU A 45 13.32 0.57 6.17
CA LEU A 45 13.69 0.19 4.81
C LEU A 45 12.48 0.19 3.88
N VAL A 46 12.67 0.72 2.67
CA VAL A 46 11.73 0.52 1.56
C VAL A 46 11.97 -0.86 0.95
N LEU A 47 10.98 -1.75 1.09
CA LEU A 47 11.03 -3.11 0.57
C LEU A 47 10.79 -3.17 -0.95
N GLY A 48 10.03 -2.22 -1.46
CA GLY A 48 9.71 -2.13 -2.88
C GLY A 48 9.02 -0.82 -3.22
N GLN A 49 9.14 -0.41 -4.48
CA GLN A 49 8.49 0.78 -5.00
C GLN A 49 8.10 0.56 -6.46
N LEU A 50 6.95 1.10 -6.87
CA LEU A 50 6.46 1.04 -8.23
C LEU A 50 5.98 2.42 -8.67
N LYS A 51 6.39 2.83 -9.87
CA LYS A 51 5.82 3.98 -10.56
C LYS A 51 4.42 3.62 -11.03
N THR A 52 3.43 4.48 -10.78
CA THR A 52 2.10 4.31 -11.38
C THR A 52 2.08 4.93 -12.77
N ASP A 53 1.23 4.39 -13.64
CA ASP A 53 1.05 4.94 -14.98
C ASP A 53 0.35 6.31 -14.91
N SER A 54 0.56 7.17 -15.90
CA SER A 54 0.13 8.58 -15.90
C SER A 54 -1.37 8.80 -15.70
N LYS A 55 -2.19 7.78 -15.99
CA LYS A 55 -3.64 7.78 -15.84
C LYS A 55 -4.13 6.73 -14.83
N SER A 56 -3.20 5.94 -14.28
CA SER A 56 -3.49 4.80 -13.43
C SER A 56 -3.41 5.21 -11.97
N ASN A 57 -4.53 5.06 -11.29
CA ASN A 57 -4.63 5.32 -9.86
C ASN A 57 -3.86 4.25 -9.09
N GLU A 58 -3.27 4.65 -7.96
CA GLU A 58 -2.53 3.82 -6.99
C GLU A 58 -3.24 2.50 -6.64
N ILE A 59 -4.56 2.50 -6.74
CA ILE A 59 -5.48 1.36 -6.66
C ILE A 59 -5.00 0.12 -7.45
N THR A 60 -4.41 0.31 -8.63
CA THR A 60 -3.93 -0.79 -9.49
C THR A 60 -2.48 -1.17 -9.22
N ALA A 61 -1.65 -0.20 -8.81
CA ALA A 61 -0.23 -0.41 -8.52
C ALA A 61 0.01 -1.11 -7.18
N ILE A 62 -0.83 -0.83 -6.16
CA ILE A 62 -0.71 -1.43 -4.83
C ILE A 62 -0.85 -2.96 -4.85
N PRO A 63 -1.86 -3.57 -5.51
CA PRO A 63 -1.94 -5.02 -5.64
C PRO A 63 -0.71 -5.64 -6.33
N ALA A 64 -0.18 -4.98 -7.37
CA ALA A 64 1.02 -5.45 -8.05
C ALA A 64 2.24 -5.41 -7.12
N LEU A 65 2.39 -4.34 -6.34
CA LEU A 65 3.45 -4.22 -5.34
C LEU A 65 3.36 -5.31 -4.28
N ILE A 66 2.16 -5.58 -3.76
CA ILE A 66 1.92 -6.64 -2.76
C ILE A 66 2.26 -8.02 -3.30
N GLN A 67 1.94 -8.31 -4.56
CA GLN A 67 2.26 -9.60 -5.18
C GLN A 67 3.77 -9.85 -5.31
N MET A 68 4.57 -8.80 -5.40
CA MET A 68 6.04 -8.90 -5.46
C MET A 68 6.68 -9.03 -4.07
N LEU A 69 5.93 -8.81 -2.99
CA LEU A 69 6.43 -8.79 -1.62
C LEU A 69 6.00 -10.04 -0.85
N ALA A 70 6.94 -10.62 -0.10
CA ALA A 70 6.62 -11.65 0.88
C ALA A 70 6.17 -10.99 2.19
N LEU A 71 4.85 -10.90 2.41
CA LEU A 71 4.23 -10.20 3.55
C LEU A 71 3.78 -11.12 4.69
N ARG A 72 4.24 -12.37 4.70
CA ARG A 72 3.81 -13.37 5.69
C ARG A 72 4.05 -12.87 7.12
N GLY A 73 3.00 -12.85 7.95
CA GLY A 73 3.05 -12.40 9.34
C GLY A 73 3.28 -10.90 9.56
N ALA A 74 3.33 -10.10 8.49
CA ALA A 74 3.43 -8.64 8.58
C ALA A 74 2.05 -8.00 8.73
N LEU A 75 1.95 -6.95 9.55
CA LEU A 75 0.77 -6.10 9.60
C LEU A 75 0.89 -5.02 8.52
N VAL A 76 0.03 -5.07 7.51
CA VAL A 76 0.05 -4.13 6.40
C VAL A 76 -0.94 -3.00 6.65
N THR A 77 -0.45 -1.75 6.58
CA THR A 77 -1.28 -0.55 6.55
C THR A 77 -1.22 0.06 5.16
N VAL A 78 -2.33 0.63 4.69
CA VAL A 78 -2.43 1.22 3.35
C VAL A 78 -3.12 2.58 3.46
N ASP A 79 -2.76 3.52 2.58
CA ASP A 79 -3.43 4.81 2.47
C ASP A 79 -4.97 4.68 2.35
N ALA A 80 -5.68 5.65 2.92
CA ALA A 80 -7.13 5.67 3.01
C ALA A 80 -7.84 5.64 1.65
N MET A 81 -7.27 6.27 0.61
CA MET A 81 -7.85 6.26 -0.73
C MET A 81 -7.78 4.87 -1.39
N ALA A 82 -6.86 4.03 -0.93
CA ALA A 82 -6.64 2.67 -1.41
C ALA A 82 -7.24 1.59 -0.48
N CYS A 83 -8.07 1.95 0.50
CA CYS A 83 -8.80 1.01 1.36
C CYS A 83 -9.92 0.25 0.60
N GLN A 84 -9.52 -0.64 -0.31
CA GLN A 84 -10.42 -1.47 -1.13
C GLN A 84 -10.35 -2.95 -0.74
N THR A 85 -11.47 -3.64 -0.90
CA THR A 85 -11.58 -5.08 -0.62
C THR A 85 -10.62 -5.94 -1.45
N LYS A 86 -10.26 -5.48 -2.67
CA LYS A 86 -9.26 -6.15 -3.52
C LYS A 86 -7.86 -6.15 -2.90
N ILE A 87 -7.47 -5.06 -2.25
CA ILE A 87 -6.16 -4.92 -1.61
C ILE A 87 -6.10 -5.76 -0.34
N ALA A 88 -7.17 -5.76 0.47
CA ALA A 88 -7.29 -6.65 1.62
C ALA A 88 -7.11 -8.14 1.24
N LYS A 89 -7.77 -8.57 0.14
CA LYS A 89 -7.63 -9.93 -0.39
C LYS A 89 -6.21 -10.23 -0.85
N ALA A 90 -5.53 -9.28 -1.50
CA ALA A 90 -4.14 -9.44 -1.92
C ALA A 90 -3.21 -9.64 -0.71
N ILE A 91 -3.40 -8.87 0.36
CA ILE A 91 -2.61 -8.99 1.59
C ILE A 91 -2.81 -10.37 2.24
N ILE A 92 -4.07 -10.80 2.41
CA ILE A 92 -4.39 -12.13 2.96
C ILE A 92 -3.78 -13.24 2.10
N SER A 93 -3.82 -13.11 0.77
CA SER A 93 -3.26 -14.13 -0.14
C SER A 93 -1.74 -14.32 0.02
N GLN A 94 -1.03 -13.28 0.47
CA GLN A 94 0.40 -13.33 0.77
C GLN A 94 0.69 -13.75 2.22
N GLY A 95 -0.34 -14.09 3.00
CA GLY A 95 -0.24 -14.51 4.39
C GLY A 95 0.06 -13.38 5.38
N GLY A 96 -0.20 -12.13 5.00
CA GLY A 96 -0.09 -10.97 5.87
C GLY A 96 -1.41 -10.59 6.52
N ASP A 97 -1.32 -9.85 7.61
CA ASP A 97 -2.44 -9.21 8.28
C ASP A 97 -2.63 -7.79 7.74
N TYR A 98 -3.82 -7.21 7.91
CA TYR A 98 -4.05 -5.84 7.47
C TYR A 98 -4.82 -5.01 8.48
N TRP A 99 -4.50 -3.73 8.49
CA TRP A 99 -5.30 -2.69 9.13
C TRP A 99 -5.72 -1.68 8.07
N LEU A 100 -6.99 -1.73 7.66
CA LEU A 100 -7.55 -0.83 6.66
C LEU A 100 -8.71 -0.09 7.31
N SER A 101 -8.54 1.20 7.58
CA SER A 101 -9.67 2.06 7.95
C SER A 101 -10.51 2.32 6.70
N ARG A 102 -11.61 1.59 6.54
CA ARG A 102 -12.56 1.82 5.44
C ARG A 102 -13.25 3.17 5.66
N ALA A 103 -12.72 4.24 5.08
CA ALA A 103 -13.43 5.50 4.98
C ALA A 103 -14.46 5.41 3.85
N ILE A 104 -15.61 4.76 4.10
CA ILE A 104 -16.76 4.96 3.21
C ILE A 104 -17.21 6.40 3.43
N LYS A 105 -17.02 7.29 2.45
CA LYS A 105 -17.83 8.52 2.37
C LYS A 105 -19.26 8.11 2.01
N ALA A 106 -19.94 7.41 2.92
CA ALA A 106 -21.39 7.42 2.97
C ALA A 106 -21.76 8.77 3.57
N ASN A 107 -22.77 9.40 3.00
CA ASN A 107 -23.26 10.71 3.38
C ASN A 107 -23.77 10.69 4.84
N GLY A 108 -22.87 10.83 5.83
CA GLY A 108 -23.21 11.09 7.23
C GLY A 108 -22.81 10.05 8.29
N GLU A 109 -22.36 8.84 7.96
CA GLU A 109 -22.04 7.83 9.00
C GLU A 109 -20.69 7.15 8.75
N SER A 110 -19.75 7.39 9.67
CA SER A 110 -18.43 6.75 9.68
C SER A 110 -18.53 5.39 10.38
N HIS A 111 -18.71 4.32 9.61
CA HIS A 111 -18.60 2.96 10.12
C HIS A 111 -17.16 2.45 9.96
N GLN A 112 -16.52 2.10 11.08
CA GLN A 112 -15.20 1.48 11.08
C GLN A 112 -15.33 -0.03 10.85
N ASP A 113 -15.37 -0.44 9.59
CA ASP A 113 -15.27 -1.85 9.23
C ASP A 113 -13.83 -2.20 8.85
N GLY A 114 -13.17 -3.02 9.68
CA GLY A 114 -12.14 -3.94 9.19
C GLY A 114 -10.81 -3.95 9.95
N VAL A 115 -10.81 -4.54 11.14
CA VAL A 115 -9.61 -5.16 11.71
C VAL A 115 -9.71 -6.67 11.46
N ARG A 116 -8.77 -7.25 10.71
CA ARG A 116 -8.56 -8.70 10.71
C ARG A 116 -7.14 -8.95 11.19
N VAL A 117 -7.05 -9.29 12.47
CA VAL A 117 -5.88 -9.91 13.10
C VAL A 117 -6.28 -11.37 13.27
N VAL A 118 -5.58 -12.30 12.58
CA VAL A 118 -5.71 -13.74 12.88
C VAL A 118 -4.77 -14.16 13.99
#